data_AF-A0A9D2LUX2-F1
#
_entry.id   AF-A0A9D2LUX2-F1
#
_cell.length_a   1.000
_cell.length_b   1.000
_cell.length_c   1.000
_cell.angle_alpha   90.00
_cell.angle_beta   90.00
_cell.angle_gamma   90.00
#
_symmetry.space_group_name_H-M   'P 1'
#
loop_
_entity.id
_entity.type
_entity.pdbx_description
1 polymer ?
#
loop_
_entity_poly.entity_id
_entity_poly.type
_entity_poly.pdbx_seq_one_letter_code
_entity_poly.pdbx_strand_id
1 'polypeptide(L)'
;DRSISQEGLREYRVFSRRYRNRRIGEFLKEMHLTEGRNTGFRKIRNALRNNGSPEPLFETDDERTYFATTLFFHPDFVRIKGNEYRNDTENDTENDTENDTENDTENDTENDIENDTVICNLSKNETVVFQVLQQRSDISADQVAVLAKVSRSTVNRTIKKLKEKGLIRRNGSDRKGTWIILKQ
;
A
#
# COMPACT_ATOMS: atom_id res chain seq x y z
N ASP A 1 -27.85 -3.61 18.02
CA ASP A 1 -27.14 -2.51 18.73
C ASP A 1 -27.69 -1.21 18.16
N ARG A 2 -28.25 -0.31 18.98
CA ARG A 2 -28.92 0.93 18.53
C ARG A 2 -27.94 2.06 18.13
N SER A 3 -26.65 1.86 18.44
CA SER A 3 -25.60 2.87 18.27
C SER A 3 -25.08 3.03 16.83
N ILE A 4 -25.48 2.16 15.90
CA ILE A 4 -25.05 2.18 14.49
C ILE A 4 -26.21 2.61 13.61
N SER A 5 -26.19 3.80 13.02
CA SER A 5 -27.20 4.23 12.04
C SER A 5 -26.69 4.08 10.61
N GLN A 6 -27.61 4.00 9.64
CA GLN A 6 -27.25 4.00 8.21
C GLN A 6 -26.50 5.28 7.81
N GLU A 7 -26.91 6.42 8.34
CA GLU A 7 -26.21 7.70 8.15
C GLU A 7 -24.79 7.66 8.74
N GLY A 8 -24.64 7.14 9.96
CA GLY A 8 -23.32 6.99 10.60
C GLY A 8 -22.40 6.03 9.83
N LEU A 9 -22.96 5.00 9.19
CA LEU A 9 -22.20 4.10 8.31
C LEU A 9 -21.70 4.81 7.05
N ARG A 10 -22.56 5.62 6.41
CA ARG A 10 -22.19 6.43 5.24
C ARG A 10 -21.13 7.49 5.54
N GLU A 11 -21.20 8.07 6.74
CA GLU A 11 -20.18 9.03 7.22
C GLU A 11 -18.95 8.37 7.85
N TYR A 12 -18.91 7.03 7.90
CA TYR A 12 -17.87 6.24 8.58
C TYR A 12 -17.70 6.57 10.07
N ARG A 13 -18.73 7.14 10.70
CA ARG A 13 -18.80 7.47 12.12
C ARG A 13 -19.60 6.40 12.85
N VAL A 14 -18.92 5.28 13.10
CA VAL A 14 -19.54 4.08 13.68
C VAL A 14 -18.96 3.81 15.06
N PHE A 15 -19.84 3.71 16.05
CA PHE A 15 -19.45 3.46 17.43
C PHE A 15 -20.28 2.34 18.04
N SER A 16 -19.84 1.09 17.91
CA SER A 16 -20.35 -0.01 18.74
C SER A 16 -19.66 -0.01 20.10
N ARG A 17 -20.45 -0.16 21.18
CA ARG A 17 -19.93 -0.31 22.55
C ARG A 17 -19.62 -1.76 22.90
N ARG A 18 -20.30 -2.72 22.27
CA ARG A 18 -20.22 -4.15 22.61
C ARG A 18 -20.25 -5.00 21.34
N TYR A 19 -19.55 -6.14 21.39
CA TYR A 19 -19.71 -7.17 20.37
C TYR A 19 -21.14 -7.74 20.42
N ARG A 20 -21.73 -8.02 19.25
CA ARG A 20 -23.01 -8.74 19.18
C ARG A 20 -22.90 -10.12 19.81
N ASN A 21 -21.85 -10.86 19.46
CA ASN A 21 -21.46 -12.08 20.14
C ASN A 21 -20.15 -11.83 20.90
N ARG A 22 -20.25 -11.74 22.23
CA ARG A 22 -19.11 -11.46 23.10
C ARG A 22 -18.06 -12.57 23.05
N ARG A 23 -18.48 -13.84 23.09
CA ARG A 23 -17.57 -15.00 23.11
C ARG A 23 -16.75 -15.09 21.83
N ILE A 24 -17.40 -14.95 20.67
CA ILE A 24 -16.69 -14.96 19.37
C ILE A 24 -15.73 -13.77 19.29
N GLY A 25 -16.17 -12.57 19.69
CA GLY A 25 -15.31 -11.38 19.63
C GLY A 25 -14.12 -11.42 20.59
N GLU A 26 -14.27 -12.01 21.79
CA GLU A 26 -13.16 -12.22 22.72
C GLU A 26 -12.20 -13.30 22.21
N PHE A 27 -12.74 -14.41 21.69
CA PHE A 27 -11.93 -15.50 21.11
C PHE A 27 -11.08 -15.04 19.92
N LEU A 28 -11.67 -14.32 18.95
CA LEU A 28 -10.94 -13.79 17.79
C LEU A 28 -9.88 -12.75 18.19
N LYS A 29 -10.10 -12.05 19.31
CA LYS A 29 -9.12 -11.11 19.85
C LYS A 29 -7.95 -11.83 20.49
N GLU A 30 -8.23 -12.88 21.27
CA GLU A 30 -7.22 -13.73 21.89
C GLU A 30 -6.34 -14.45 20.85
N MET A 31 -6.94 -14.85 19.72
CA MET A 31 -6.25 -15.41 18.56
C MET A 31 -5.48 -14.37 17.72
N HIS A 32 -5.45 -13.10 18.12
CA HIS A 32 -4.84 -11.99 17.37
C HIS A 32 -5.38 -11.79 15.94
N LEU A 33 -6.53 -12.36 15.60
CA LEU A 33 -7.21 -12.15 14.32
C LEU A 33 -7.99 -10.83 14.28
N THR A 34 -8.22 -10.23 15.45
CA THR A 34 -8.83 -8.91 15.58
C THR A 34 -8.14 -8.13 16.71
N GLU A 35 -7.91 -6.84 16.51
CA GLU A 35 -7.25 -6.02 17.55
C GLU A 35 -8.26 -5.47 18.56
N GLY A 36 -9.32 -4.84 18.03
CA GLY A 36 -10.21 -3.99 18.81
C GLY A 36 -11.54 -3.74 18.11
N ARG A 37 -12.43 -3.06 18.83
CA ARG A 37 -13.78 -2.74 18.33
C ARG A 37 -13.72 -1.54 17.42
N ASN A 38 -14.45 -1.58 16.32
CA ASN A 38 -14.59 -0.49 15.34
C ASN A 38 -13.30 -0.05 14.63
N THR A 39 -12.13 -0.60 14.95
CA THR A 39 -10.86 -0.28 14.26
C THR A 39 -10.87 -0.76 12.81
N GLY A 40 -11.60 -1.83 12.52
CA GLY A 40 -11.73 -2.42 11.19
C GLY A 40 -12.21 -1.44 10.11
N PHE A 41 -13.15 -0.53 10.42
CA PHE A 41 -13.61 0.47 9.44
C PHE A 41 -12.47 1.37 8.96
N ARG A 42 -11.67 1.90 9.90
CA ARG A 42 -10.52 2.75 9.57
C ARG A 42 -9.46 1.95 8.80
N LYS A 43 -9.21 0.70 9.19
CA LYS A 43 -8.25 -0.17 8.49
C LYS A 43 -8.62 -0.44 7.05
N ILE A 44 -9.88 -0.83 6.78
CA ILE A 44 -10.37 -1.06 5.43
C ILE A 44 -10.19 0.19 4.58
N ARG A 45 -10.60 1.36 5.10
CA ARG A 45 -10.45 2.64 4.38
C ARG A 45 -9.00 3.00 4.12
N ASN A 46 -8.14 2.87 5.13
CA ASN A 46 -6.71 3.13 4.96
C ASN A 46 -6.09 2.21 3.91
N ALA A 47 -6.41 0.90 3.95
CA ALA A 47 -5.91 -0.06 2.98
C ALA A 47 -6.37 0.28 1.55
N LEU A 48 -7.65 0.64 1.37
CA LEU A 48 -8.20 1.04 0.07
C LEU A 48 -7.54 2.33 -0.42
N ARG A 49 -7.43 3.37 0.42
CA ARG A 49 -6.78 4.64 0.07
C ARG A 49 -5.32 4.46 -0.30
N ASN A 50 -4.57 3.69 0.50
CA ASN A 50 -3.16 3.41 0.23
C ASN A 50 -2.97 2.62 -1.06
N ASN A 51 -3.95 1.78 -1.42
CA ASN A 51 -3.97 1.05 -2.68
C ASN A 51 -4.62 1.85 -3.83
N GLY A 52 -4.97 3.13 -3.67
CA GLY A 52 -5.62 3.95 -4.71
C GLY A 52 -7.05 3.53 -5.08
N SER A 53 -7.64 2.60 -4.32
CA SER A 53 -8.97 2.05 -4.60
C SER A 53 -10.07 3.00 -4.10
N PRO A 54 -11.28 2.98 -4.70
CA PRO A 54 -12.37 3.81 -4.23
C PRO A 54 -12.79 3.43 -2.81
N GLU A 55 -13.33 4.41 -2.08
CA GLU A 55 -13.81 4.22 -0.70
C GLU A 55 -14.95 3.18 -0.66
N PRO A 56 -15.01 2.35 0.40
CA PRO A 56 -16.00 1.30 0.51
C PRO A 56 -17.37 1.89 0.85
N LEU A 57 -18.44 1.21 0.44
CA LEU A 57 -19.79 1.54 0.86
C LEU A 57 -20.25 0.56 1.95
N PHE A 58 -20.68 1.09 3.08
CA PHE A 58 -21.25 0.31 4.17
C PHE A 58 -22.74 0.59 4.30
N GLU A 59 -23.55 -0.46 4.34
CA GLU A 59 -25.00 -0.35 4.38
C GLU A 59 -25.64 -1.32 5.37
N THR A 60 -26.76 -0.88 5.92
CA THR A 60 -27.66 -1.62 6.80
C THR A 60 -29.07 -1.08 6.59
N ASP A 61 -30.07 -1.78 7.10
CA ASP A 61 -31.45 -1.32 7.21
C ASP A 61 -31.71 -0.69 8.59
N ASP A 62 -32.82 0.03 8.73
CA ASP A 62 -33.20 0.68 10.00
C ASP A 62 -33.38 -0.34 11.14
N GLU A 63 -33.85 -1.55 10.79
CA GLU A 63 -34.02 -2.70 11.69
C GLU A 63 -32.68 -3.39 12.02
N ARG A 64 -31.59 -3.07 11.31
CA ARG A 64 -30.23 -3.64 11.43
C ARG A 64 -30.20 -5.17 11.33
N THR A 65 -31.05 -5.72 10.45
CA THR A 65 -31.10 -7.16 10.16
C THR A 65 -29.84 -7.62 9.42
N TYR A 66 -29.22 -6.75 8.63
CA TYR A 66 -27.99 -7.07 7.90
C TYR A 66 -26.93 -5.98 8.03
N PHE A 67 -25.72 -6.33 7.62
CA PHE A 67 -24.63 -5.38 7.39
C PHE A 67 -23.92 -5.81 6.11
N ALA A 68 -23.86 -4.90 5.14
CA ALA A 68 -23.23 -5.14 3.86
C ALA A 68 -22.06 -4.18 3.65
N THR A 69 -21.00 -4.71 3.05
CA THR A 69 -19.82 -3.94 2.64
C THR A 69 -19.64 -4.15 1.14
N THR A 70 -19.63 -3.06 0.37
CA THR A 70 -19.28 -3.07 -1.04
C THR A 70 -17.88 -2.49 -1.21
N LEU A 71 -16.97 -3.30 -1.75
CA LEU A 71 -15.63 -2.89 -2.14
C LEU A 71 -15.61 -2.69 -3.65
N PHE A 72 -15.24 -1.50 -4.09
CA PHE A 72 -15.10 -1.21 -5.52
C PHE A 72 -13.72 -1.65 -6.01
N PHE A 73 -13.67 -2.16 -7.23
CA PHE A 73 -12.41 -2.53 -7.85
C PHE A 73 -11.57 -1.29 -8.16
N HIS A 74 -10.25 -1.45 -8.20
CA HIS A 74 -9.34 -0.34 -8.47
C HIS A 74 -9.52 0.18 -9.92
N PRO A 75 -9.53 1.52 -10.16
CA PRO A 75 -9.82 2.08 -11.48
C PRO A 75 -8.88 1.59 -12.60
N ASP A 76 -7.65 1.21 -12.27
CA ASP A 76 -6.71 0.66 -13.26
C ASP A 76 -7.21 -0.63 -13.94
N PHE A 77 -8.08 -1.40 -13.28
CA PHE A 77 -8.67 -2.61 -13.87
C PHE A 77 -9.76 -2.28 -14.91
N VAL A 78 -10.26 -1.04 -14.99
CA VAL A 78 -11.20 -0.62 -16.04
C VAL A 78 -10.54 -0.69 -17.43
N ARG A 79 -9.21 -0.53 -17.53
CA ARG A 79 -8.49 -0.44 -18.81
C ARG A 79 -8.38 -1.76 -19.57
N ILE A 80 -8.79 -2.89 -18.99
CA ILE A 80 -8.67 -4.22 -19.62
C ILE A 80 -9.78 -4.46 -20.68
N LYS A 81 -10.85 -3.66 -20.71
CA LYS A 81 -11.96 -3.87 -21.68
C LYS A 81 -11.74 -3.31 -23.09
N GLY A 82 -10.51 -2.91 -23.46
CA GLY A 82 -10.22 -2.33 -24.78
C GLY A 82 -9.08 -2.97 -25.58
N ASN A 83 -8.15 -3.68 -24.95
CA ASN A 83 -7.05 -4.35 -25.66
C ASN A 83 -6.43 -5.44 -24.78
N GLU A 84 -6.25 -6.61 -25.38
CA GLU A 84 -5.39 -7.70 -24.93
C GLU A 84 -5.90 -8.59 -23.79
N TYR A 85 -6.76 -9.54 -24.15
CA TYR A 85 -6.54 -10.92 -23.71
C TYR A 85 -5.20 -11.39 -24.30
N ARG A 86 -4.08 -11.08 -23.64
CA ARG A 86 -2.79 -11.70 -23.93
C ARG A 86 -2.16 -12.19 -22.63
N ASN A 87 -2.34 -13.48 -22.40
CA ASN A 87 -1.37 -14.41 -21.82
C ASN A 87 -0.85 -14.13 -20.40
N ASP A 88 -1.71 -14.17 -19.39
CA ASP A 88 -1.25 -14.23 -17.98
C ASP A 88 -1.84 -15.41 -17.19
N THR A 89 -2.37 -16.43 -17.86
CA THR A 89 -2.93 -17.62 -17.18
C THR A 89 -1.88 -18.68 -16.79
N GLU A 90 -0.58 -18.42 -16.96
CA GLU A 90 0.45 -19.46 -16.75
C GLU A 90 1.40 -19.25 -15.56
N ASN A 91 1.31 -18.15 -14.79
CA ASN A 91 2.27 -17.89 -13.69
C ASN A 91 1.68 -17.81 -12.27
N ASP A 92 0.36 -17.98 -12.10
CA ASP A 92 -0.33 -17.69 -10.83
C ASP A 92 -0.44 -18.89 -9.86
N THR A 93 0.24 -20.01 -10.12
CA THR A 93 0.11 -21.22 -9.26
C THR A 93 1.27 -21.49 -8.30
N GLU A 94 2.37 -20.72 -8.29
CA GLU A 94 3.60 -21.14 -7.56
C GLU A 94 4.18 -20.19 -6.52
N ASN A 95 3.63 -18.99 -6.25
CA ASN A 95 4.26 -18.05 -5.29
C ASN A 95 3.45 -17.73 -4.03
N ASP A 96 2.31 -18.38 -3.80
CA ASP A 96 1.34 -17.97 -2.76
C ASP A 96 1.52 -18.64 -1.39
N THR A 97 2.71 -19.16 -1.06
CA THR A 97 2.92 -19.87 0.22
C THR A 97 3.97 -19.32 1.20
N GLU A 98 4.79 -18.31 0.91
CA GLU A 98 5.98 -18.06 1.78
C GLU A 98 6.39 -16.61 2.09
N ASN A 99 5.52 -15.59 2.06
CA ASN A 99 5.95 -14.23 2.48
C ASN A 99 5.05 -13.50 3.49
N ASP A 100 4.12 -14.20 4.15
CA ASP A 100 3.14 -13.56 5.04
C ASP A 100 3.55 -13.48 6.52
N THR A 101 4.85 -13.59 6.82
CA THR A 101 5.39 -13.36 8.16
C THR A 101 6.72 -12.64 8.04
N GLU A 102 6.88 -11.53 8.77
CA GLU A 102 8.11 -10.76 8.99
C GLU A 102 8.38 -9.59 8.01
N ASN A 103 7.62 -8.49 8.10
CA ASN A 103 8.15 -7.13 7.91
C ASN A 103 7.31 -6.03 8.61
N ASP A 104 6.50 -6.38 9.62
CA ASP A 104 5.54 -5.44 10.23
C ASP A 104 6.04 -4.75 11.51
N THR A 105 7.36 -4.62 11.67
CA THR A 105 7.94 -3.84 12.76
C THR A 105 9.12 -3.03 12.26
N GLU A 106 9.04 -1.72 12.53
CA GLU A 106 10.11 -0.71 12.43
C GLU A 106 10.30 -0.06 11.04
N ASN A 107 9.47 0.94 10.73
CA ASN A 107 9.92 2.22 10.12
C ASN A 107 8.83 3.32 10.19
N ASP A 108 8.00 3.30 11.24
CA ASP A 108 6.98 4.31 11.49
C ASP A 108 7.56 5.35 12.46
N THR A 109 8.27 6.35 11.93
CA THR A 109 8.35 7.74 12.46
C THR A 109 9.33 8.58 11.62
N GLU A 110 8.88 9.77 11.19
CA GLU A 110 9.65 10.97 10.79
C GLU A 110 9.91 11.36 9.30
N ASN A 111 9.24 10.81 8.27
CA ASN A 111 9.44 11.32 6.87
C ASN A 111 8.17 11.82 6.13
N ASP A 112 7.04 11.97 6.82
CA ASP A 112 5.70 11.92 6.22
C ASP A 112 5.09 13.21 5.63
N ILE A 113 5.81 14.33 5.52
CA ILE A 113 5.16 15.59 5.06
C ILE A 113 5.67 16.09 3.70
N GLU A 114 6.86 15.71 3.24
CA GLU A 114 7.38 16.17 1.93
C GLU A 114 7.54 15.07 0.88
N ASN A 115 7.63 13.80 1.27
CA ASN A 115 7.83 12.69 0.35
C ASN A 115 6.53 12.24 -0.36
N ASP A 116 5.36 12.61 0.20
CA ASP A 116 4.07 12.05 -0.18
C ASP A 116 3.63 12.46 -1.59
N THR A 117 4.01 13.65 -2.08
CA THR A 117 3.55 14.13 -3.41
C THR A 117 4.36 13.53 -4.57
N VAL A 118 5.64 13.20 -4.35
CA VAL A 118 6.53 12.67 -5.41
C VAL A 118 6.36 11.16 -5.56
N ILE A 119 6.10 10.45 -4.46
CA ILE A 119 5.99 8.99 -4.45
C ILE A 119 4.74 8.49 -5.19
N CYS A 120 3.63 9.24 -5.20
CA CYS A 120 2.40 8.85 -5.91
C CYS A 120 2.56 8.65 -7.43
N ASN A 121 3.59 9.22 -8.05
CA ASN A 121 3.83 9.15 -9.51
C ASN A 121 4.94 8.15 -9.91
N LEU A 122 5.40 7.32 -8.96
CA LEU A 122 6.44 6.33 -9.17
C LEU A 122 5.88 4.90 -9.08
N SER A 123 6.34 4.01 -9.97
CA SER A 123 6.05 2.57 -9.88
C SER A 123 6.62 1.98 -8.58
N LYS A 124 6.08 0.86 -8.07
CA LYS A 124 6.62 0.14 -6.89
C LYS A 124 8.16 0.05 -6.88
N ASN A 125 8.78 -0.39 -7.98
CA ASN A 125 10.24 -0.47 -8.11
C ASN A 125 10.94 0.90 -8.17
N GLU A 126 10.30 1.91 -8.75
CA GLU A 126 10.80 3.29 -8.77
C GLU A 126 10.80 3.90 -7.38
N THR A 127 9.74 3.67 -6.59
CA THR A 127 9.62 4.11 -5.20
C THR A 127 10.70 3.49 -4.33
N VAL A 128 10.86 2.16 -4.38
CA VAL A 128 11.86 1.46 -3.56
C VAL A 128 13.29 1.93 -3.91
N VAL A 129 13.62 2.02 -5.20
CA VAL A 129 14.95 2.51 -5.63
C VAL A 129 15.16 3.98 -5.23
N PHE A 130 14.13 4.83 -5.36
CA PHE A 130 14.21 6.23 -5.00
C PHE A 130 14.41 6.42 -3.49
N GLN A 131 13.68 5.67 -2.66
CA GLN A 131 13.81 5.68 -1.20
C GLN A 131 15.21 5.26 -0.74
N VAL A 132 15.76 4.19 -1.34
CA VAL A 132 17.13 3.73 -1.06
C VAL A 132 18.17 4.80 -1.43
N LEU A 133 17.98 5.51 -2.55
CA LEU A 133 18.84 6.62 -2.95
C LEU A 133 18.70 7.87 -2.06
N GLN A 134 17.54 8.06 -1.43
CA GLN A 134 17.29 9.15 -0.49
C GLN A 134 17.97 8.90 0.87
N GLN A 135 17.98 7.65 1.34
CA GLN A 135 18.62 7.26 2.59
C GLN A 135 20.15 7.28 2.49
N ARG A 136 20.72 6.87 1.34
CA ARG A 136 22.17 6.83 1.13
C ARG A 136 22.53 7.34 -0.26
N SER A 137 23.22 8.48 -0.30
CA SER A 137 23.64 9.12 -1.55
C SER A 137 24.94 8.54 -2.13
N ASP A 138 25.70 7.76 -1.36
CA ASP A 138 27.02 7.23 -1.69
C ASP A 138 27.02 5.77 -2.19
N ILE A 139 25.86 5.27 -2.65
CA ILE A 139 25.68 3.87 -3.02
C ILE A 139 25.86 3.61 -4.52
N SER A 140 26.38 2.43 -4.84
CA SER A 140 26.49 1.93 -6.21
C SER A 140 25.19 1.25 -6.66
N ALA A 141 24.98 1.13 -7.98
CA ALA A 141 23.81 0.45 -8.54
C ALA A 141 23.70 -1.03 -8.08
N ASP A 142 24.84 -1.67 -7.82
CA ASP A 142 24.90 -3.04 -7.29
C ASP A 142 24.44 -3.10 -5.84
N GLN A 143 24.83 -2.13 -5.02
CA GLN A 143 24.35 -2.04 -3.63
C GLN A 143 22.86 -1.70 -3.57
N VAL A 144 22.38 -0.86 -4.48
CA VAL A 144 20.94 -0.56 -4.61
C VAL A 144 20.15 -1.83 -4.95
N ALA A 145 20.66 -2.68 -5.85
CA ALA A 145 20.01 -3.93 -6.21
C ALA A 145 19.81 -4.87 -5.01
N VAL A 146 20.84 -4.99 -4.17
CA VAL A 146 20.80 -5.80 -2.94
C VAL A 146 19.78 -5.24 -1.95
N LEU A 147 19.85 -3.95 -1.66
CA LEU A 147 18.96 -3.30 -0.67
C LEU A 147 17.50 -3.27 -1.13
N ALA A 148 17.27 -3.01 -2.41
CA ALA A 148 15.94 -2.94 -2.99
C ALA A 148 15.37 -4.32 -3.39
N LYS A 149 16.12 -5.41 -3.18
CA LYS A 149 15.76 -6.79 -3.56
C LYS A 149 15.30 -6.92 -5.03
N VAL A 150 15.94 -6.19 -5.94
CA VAL A 150 15.63 -6.18 -7.38
C VAL A 150 16.88 -6.43 -8.23
N SER A 151 16.71 -6.94 -9.45
CA SER A 151 17.85 -7.19 -10.34
C SER A 151 18.60 -5.89 -10.70
N ARG A 152 19.93 -5.99 -10.90
CA ARG A 152 20.78 -4.87 -11.36
C ARG A 152 20.23 -4.21 -12.63
N SER A 153 19.69 -5.01 -13.55
CA SER A 153 19.07 -4.53 -14.79
C SER A 153 17.82 -3.71 -14.53
N THR A 154 17.00 -4.12 -13.55
CA THR A 154 15.82 -3.36 -13.11
C THR A 154 16.27 -2.03 -12.50
N VAL A 155 17.25 -2.03 -11.60
CA VAL A 155 17.81 -0.81 -10.99
C VAL A 155 18.30 0.18 -12.05
N ASN A 156 19.07 -0.28 -13.03
CA ASN A 156 19.59 0.59 -14.09
C ASN A 156 18.47 1.22 -14.93
N ARG A 157 17.43 0.44 -15.28
CA ARG A 157 16.24 0.95 -15.99
C ARG A 157 15.51 1.99 -15.15
N THR A 158 15.32 1.70 -13.87
CA THR A 158 14.64 2.58 -12.91
C THR A 158 15.40 3.89 -12.70
N ILE A 159 16.71 3.85 -12.48
CA ILE A 159 17.57 5.04 -12.35
C ILE A 159 17.49 5.91 -13.61
N LYS A 160 17.47 5.29 -14.80
CA LYS A 160 17.31 6.03 -16.06
C LYS A 160 15.98 6.78 -16.10
N LYS A 161 14.88 6.14 -15.73
CA LYS A 161 13.56 6.78 -15.64
C LYS A 161 13.52 7.90 -14.60
N LEU A 162 14.11 7.70 -13.43
CA LEU A 162 14.16 8.73 -12.38
C LEU A 162 15.00 9.95 -12.81
N LYS A 163 16.05 9.76 -13.61
CA LYS A 163 16.80 10.85 -14.25
C LYS A 163 15.97 11.58 -15.30
N GLU A 164 15.24 10.85 -16.14
CA GLU A 164 14.34 11.42 -17.17
C GLU A 164 13.20 12.23 -16.54
N LYS A 165 12.66 11.76 -15.41
CA LYS A 165 11.69 12.48 -14.59
C LYS A 165 12.28 13.69 -13.84
N GLY A 166 13.60 13.90 -13.93
CA GLY A 166 14.29 15.03 -13.29
C GLY A 166 14.39 14.93 -11.77
N LEU A 167 14.13 13.76 -11.17
CA LEU A 167 14.08 13.58 -9.72
C LEU A 167 15.44 13.31 -9.10
N ILE A 168 16.37 12.73 -9.87
CA ILE A 168 17.72 12.40 -9.39
C ILE A 168 18.79 12.79 -10.41
N ARG A 169 19.97 13.15 -9.91
CA ARG A 169 21.17 13.39 -10.72
C ARG A 169 22.37 12.69 -10.09
N ARG A 170 23.27 12.18 -10.93
CA ARG A 170 24.59 11.71 -10.48
C ARG A 170 25.55 12.90 -10.46
N ASN A 171 26.32 13.05 -9.39
CA ASN A 171 27.38 14.04 -9.27
C ASN A 171 28.74 13.35 -9.14
N GLY A 172 29.69 13.67 -10.01
CA GLY A 172 31.02 13.06 -10.03
C GLY A 172 31.14 11.82 -10.92
N SER A 173 32.21 11.04 -10.73
CA SER A 173 32.56 9.92 -11.61
C SER A 173 31.61 8.72 -11.48
N ASP A 174 31.52 7.89 -12.50
CA ASP A 174 30.65 6.70 -12.46
C ASP A 174 30.99 5.75 -11.30
N ARG A 175 32.28 5.68 -10.91
CA ARG A 175 32.77 4.81 -9.83
C ARG A 175 32.72 5.41 -8.42
N LYS A 176 32.79 6.74 -8.25
CA LYS A 176 32.86 7.39 -6.92
C LYS A 176 31.87 8.55 -6.75
N GLY A 177 30.99 8.75 -7.71
CA GLY A 177 30.00 9.82 -7.65
C GLY A 177 28.91 9.56 -6.61
N THR A 178 28.24 10.63 -6.21
CA THR A 178 27.10 10.58 -5.30
C THR A 178 25.81 10.89 -6.04
N TRP A 179 24.69 10.38 -5.52
CA TRP A 179 23.35 10.69 -6.01
C TRP A 179 22.80 11.93 -5.32
N ILE A 180 22.33 12.89 -6.11
CA ILE A 180 21.66 14.10 -5.64
C ILE A 180 20.18 13.98 -5.99
N ILE A 181 19.32 14.15 -4.99
CA ILE A 181 17.88 14.26 -5.19
C ILE A 181 17.56 15.70 -5.58
N LEU A 182 16.93 15.88 -6.73
CA LEU A 182 16.47 17.17 -7.20
C LEU A 182 14.99 17.29 -6.78
N LYS A 183 14.75 17.92 -5.61
CA LYS A 183 13.39 18.26 -5.19
C LYS A 183 12.82 19.32 -6.13
N GLN A 184 11.52 19.21 -6.41
CA GLN A 184 10.69 20.33 -6.84
C GLN A 184 10.05 20.98 -5.62
#